data_AF-A0A183C3P4-F1
#
_entry.id   AF-A0A183C3P4-F1
#
_cell.length_a   1.000
_cell.length_b   1.000
_cell.length_c   1.000
_cell.angle_alpha   90.00
_cell.angle_beta   90.00
_cell.angle_gamma   90.00
#
_symmetry.space_group_name_H-M   'P 1'
#
loop_
_entity.id
_entity.type
_entity.pdbx_description
1 polymer ?
#
loop_
_entity_poly.entity_id
_entity_poly.type
_entity_poly.pdbx_seq_one_letter_code
_entity_poly.pdbx_strand_id
1 'polypeptide(L)'
;MEFEQAKLALWEAVNLDRSGLVKQAIEKYIGGIEALLLCLGEFDGPKKDALRQQVEQYMSRVETLKSRRTIKVEFLEQRRILEDSTGHSYESIFAKCLDDKLTEVAVEEPWLSSFHQIVNVVKFCELLVRNCPKLRPKSLRTKNIDLAVNFEENMHDREIRFNNGWLVKMGRGLDIYKNVDKFSLGSYDYHLRPCKATLIEIFKTIDNPS
;
A
#
# COMPACT_ATOMS: atom_id res chain seq x y z
N MET A 1 33.87 -8.18 0.53
CA MET A 1 32.98 -8.09 1.71
C MET A 1 31.53 -8.08 1.27
N GLU A 2 31.20 -7.32 0.23
CA GLU A 2 29.85 -7.19 -0.34
C GLU A 2 29.30 -8.50 -0.94
N PHE A 3 30.13 -9.32 -1.60
CA PHE A 3 29.69 -10.58 -2.20
C PHE A 3 29.17 -11.63 -1.18
N GLU A 4 29.81 -11.74 -0.02
CA GLU A 4 29.36 -12.67 1.03
C GLU A 4 28.08 -12.16 1.73
N GLN A 5 27.92 -10.84 1.85
CA GLN A 5 26.67 -10.25 2.32
C GLN A 5 25.52 -10.50 1.35
N ALA A 6 25.77 -10.42 0.04
CA ALA A 6 24.78 -10.73 -0.98
C ALA A 6 24.32 -12.20 -0.92
N LYS A 7 25.26 -13.14 -0.74
CA LYS A 7 24.92 -14.57 -0.53
C LYS A 7 24.10 -14.79 0.73
N LEU A 8 24.46 -14.13 1.84
CA LEU A 8 23.72 -14.25 3.09
C LEU A 8 22.28 -13.75 2.92
N ALA A 9 22.08 -12.61 2.26
CA ALA A 9 20.76 -12.06 1.98
C ALA A 9 19.91 -13.01 1.11
N LEU A 10 20.49 -13.62 0.08
CA LEU A 10 19.80 -14.60 -0.77
C LEU A 10 19.47 -15.90 -0.03
N TRP A 11 20.35 -16.36 0.86
CA TRP A 11 20.07 -17.53 1.71
C TRP A 11 18.91 -17.26 2.68
N GLU A 12 18.90 -16.09 3.31
CA GLU A 12 17.78 -15.64 4.15
C GLU A 12 16.48 -15.55 3.33
N ALA A 13 16.53 -15.01 2.11
CA ALA A 13 15.38 -14.92 1.22
C ALA A 13 14.75 -16.29 0.94
N VAL A 14 15.57 -17.31 0.64
CA VAL A 14 15.11 -18.68 0.39
C VAL A 14 14.45 -19.29 1.63
N ASN A 15 14.99 -19.04 2.82
CA ASN A 15 14.39 -19.54 4.06
C ASN A 15 13.05 -18.87 4.37
N LEU A 16 12.94 -17.55 4.15
CA LEU A 16 11.69 -16.80 4.31
C LEU A 16 10.63 -17.25 3.30
N ASP A 17 11.03 -17.50 2.04
CA ASP A 17 10.15 -18.03 1.00
C ASP A 17 9.59 -19.40 1.40
N ARG A 18 10.45 -20.32 1.86
CA ARG A 18 10.04 -21.64 2.37
C ARG A 18 9.14 -21.56 3.61
N SER A 19 9.34 -20.55 4.44
CA SER A 19 8.54 -20.32 5.65
C SER A 19 7.20 -19.62 5.38
N GLY A 20 6.92 -19.23 4.13
CA GLY A 20 5.68 -18.56 3.74
C GLY A 20 5.65 -17.06 4.04
N LEU A 21 6.75 -16.47 4.52
CA LEU A 21 6.89 -15.03 4.75
C LEU A 21 7.23 -14.31 3.43
N VAL A 22 6.32 -14.41 2.46
CA VAL A 22 6.56 -14.04 1.05
C VAL A 22 7.00 -12.58 0.89
N LYS A 23 6.46 -11.65 1.69
CA LYS A 23 6.83 -10.22 1.60
C LYS A 23 8.30 -9.99 1.94
N GLN A 24 8.73 -10.48 3.11
CA GLN A 24 10.12 -10.38 3.57
C GLN A 24 11.08 -11.15 2.64
N ALA A 25 10.62 -12.29 2.10
CA ALA A 25 11.39 -13.05 1.12
C ALA A 25 11.66 -12.25 -0.15
N ILE A 26 10.65 -11.56 -0.71
CA ILE A 26 10.80 -10.72 -1.91
C ILE A 26 11.80 -9.59 -1.66
N GLU A 27 11.70 -8.89 -0.53
CA GLU A 27 12.63 -7.81 -0.18
C GLU A 27 14.09 -8.30 -0.11
N LYS A 28 14.31 -9.45 0.56
CA LYS A 28 15.64 -10.06 0.68
C LYS A 28 16.16 -10.58 -0.67
N TYR A 29 15.29 -11.10 -1.53
CA TYR A 29 15.68 -11.47 -2.90
C TYR A 29 16.12 -10.25 -3.70
N ILE A 30 15.36 -9.15 -3.69
CA ILE A 30 15.68 -7.94 -4.45
C ILE A 30 17.02 -7.37 -3.99
N GLY A 31 17.19 -7.13 -2.69
CA GLY A 31 18.45 -6.60 -2.16
C GLY A 31 19.65 -7.52 -2.39
N GLY A 32 19.45 -8.84 -2.27
CA GLY A 32 20.48 -9.83 -2.55
C GLY A 32 20.89 -9.86 -4.03
N ILE A 33 19.92 -9.75 -4.95
CA ILE A 33 20.16 -9.71 -6.41
C ILE A 33 20.90 -8.42 -6.79
N GLU A 34 20.47 -7.27 -6.30
CA GLU A 34 21.11 -5.98 -6.58
C GLU A 34 22.58 -5.97 -6.14
N ALA A 35 22.86 -6.46 -4.93
CA ALA A 35 24.22 -6.60 -4.44
C ALA A 35 25.06 -7.58 -5.28
N LEU A 36 24.46 -8.70 -5.71
CA LEU A 36 25.14 -9.68 -6.57
C LEU A 36 25.47 -9.09 -7.96
N LEU A 37 24.56 -8.28 -8.52
CA LEU A 37 24.73 -7.61 -9.81
C LEU A 37 25.86 -6.57 -9.78
N LEU A 38 26.00 -5.83 -8.67
CA LEU A 38 27.10 -4.88 -8.48
C LEU A 38 28.47 -5.58 -8.46
N CYS A 39 28.58 -6.71 -7.78
CA CYS A 39 29.82 -7.51 -7.76
C CYS A 39 30.09 -8.26 -9.07
N LEU A 40 29.11 -8.36 -9.98
CA LEU A 40 29.19 -9.18 -11.19
C LEU A 40 30.27 -8.71 -12.18
N GLY A 41 30.68 -7.44 -12.08
CA GLY A 41 31.78 -6.85 -12.83
C GLY A 41 33.16 -7.41 -12.43
N GLU A 42 33.31 -7.97 -11.23
CA GLU A 42 34.58 -8.45 -10.67
C GLU A 42 34.93 -9.89 -11.08
N PHE A 43 34.02 -10.59 -11.74
CA PHE A 43 34.17 -11.98 -12.15
C PHE A 43 34.29 -12.11 -13.67
N ASP A 44 35.15 -13.03 -14.12
CA ASP A 44 35.39 -13.33 -15.52
C ASP A 44 35.15 -14.81 -15.87
N GLY A 45 34.79 -15.02 -17.14
CA GLY A 45 34.61 -16.34 -17.74
C GLY A 45 33.45 -17.15 -17.12
N PRO A 46 33.59 -18.49 -17.00
CA PRO A 46 32.48 -19.39 -16.69
C PRO A 46 31.84 -19.15 -15.31
N LYS A 47 32.57 -18.54 -14.36
CA LYS A 47 32.02 -18.17 -13.04
C LYS A 47 31.01 -17.02 -13.15
N LYS A 48 31.27 -16.06 -14.04
CA LYS A 48 30.36 -14.93 -14.31
C LYS A 48 29.05 -15.43 -14.92
N ASP A 49 29.14 -16.37 -15.86
CA ASP A 49 27.98 -16.94 -16.53
C ASP A 49 27.11 -17.78 -15.57
N ALA A 50 27.74 -18.59 -14.70
CA ALA A 50 27.03 -19.32 -13.67
C ALA A 50 26.30 -18.39 -12.69
N LEU A 51 26.95 -17.28 -12.31
CA LEU A 51 26.37 -16.29 -11.40
C LEU A 51 25.18 -15.55 -12.07
N ARG A 52 25.29 -15.22 -13.36
CA ARG A 52 24.16 -14.67 -14.14
C ARG A 52 22.97 -15.60 -14.17
N GLN A 53 23.17 -16.89 -14.43
CA GLN A 53 22.09 -17.88 -14.40
C GLN A 53 21.41 -17.95 -13.03
N GLN A 54 22.18 -17.89 -11.93
CA GLN A 54 21.60 -17.84 -10.59
C GLN A 54 20.77 -16.57 -10.37
N VAL A 55 21.25 -15.40 -10.83
CA VAL A 55 20.50 -14.14 -10.75
C VAL A 55 19.18 -14.23 -11.52
N GLU A 56 19.21 -14.78 -12.74
CA GLU A 56 17.99 -14.98 -13.55
C GLU A 56 16.98 -15.90 -12.83
N GLN A 57 17.45 -16.98 -12.20
CA GLN A 57 16.58 -17.86 -11.41
C GLN A 57 15.93 -17.13 -10.23
N TYR A 58 16.69 -16.31 -9.50
CA TYR A 58 16.16 -15.53 -8.40
C TYR A 58 15.19 -14.44 -8.87
N MET A 59 15.48 -13.75 -9.97
CA MET A 59 14.54 -12.78 -10.57
C MET A 59 13.23 -13.45 -11.00
N SER A 60 13.30 -14.59 -11.70
CA SER A 60 12.12 -15.36 -12.09
C SER A 60 11.30 -15.83 -10.88
N ARG A 61 11.97 -16.22 -9.78
CA ARG A 61 11.30 -16.55 -8.53
C ARG A 61 10.58 -15.34 -7.94
N VAL A 62 11.21 -14.16 -7.90
CA VAL A 62 10.59 -12.91 -7.43
C VAL A 62 9.35 -12.57 -8.26
N GLU A 63 9.41 -12.68 -9.59
CA GLU A 63 8.25 -12.46 -10.47
C GLU A 63 7.12 -13.46 -10.20
N THR A 64 7.46 -14.72 -9.95
CA THR A 64 6.48 -15.76 -9.58
C THR A 64 5.83 -15.46 -8.23
N LEU A 65 6.60 -15.01 -7.24
CA LEU A 65 6.09 -14.64 -5.92
C LEU A 65 5.21 -13.37 -5.98
N LYS A 66 5.59 -12.38 -6.81
CA LYS A 66 4.79 -11.17 -7.06
C LYS A 66 3.49 -11.49 -7.79
N SER A 67 3.53 -12.31 -8.84
CA SER A 67 2.35 -12.70 -9.63
C SER A 67 1.33 -13.50 -8.81
N ARG A 68 1.77 -14.41 -7.93
CA ARG A 68 0.89 -15.12 -6.98
C ARG A 68 0.12 -14.20 -6.03
N ARG A 69 0.64 -12.99 -5.79
CA ARG A 69 0.02 -11.95 -4.97
C ARG A 69 -0.73 -10.90 -5.78
N THR A 70 -0.63 -10.93 -7.10
CA THR A 70 -1.25 -9.92 -7.95
C THR A 70 -2.73 -10.23 -8.03
N ILE A 71 -3.52 -9.55 -7.22
CA ILE A 71 -4.99 -9.62 -7.31
C ILE A 71 -5.36 -9.20 -8.74
N LYS A 72 -6.11 -10.04 -9.45
CA LYS A 72 -6.65 -9.66 -10.75
C LYS A 72 -7.67 -8.57 -10.48
N VAL A 73 -7.31 -7.35 -10.86
CA VAL A 73 -8.16 -6.18 -10.71
C VAL A 73 -8.67 -5.73 -12.06
N GLU A 74 -9.94 -5.41 -12.12
CA GLU A 74 -10.51 -4.60 -13.18
C GLU A 74 -10.25 -3.14 -12.81
N PHE A 75 -9.62 -2.40 -13.72
CA PHE A 75 -9.51 -0.95 -13.58
C PHE A 75 -10.86 -0.31 -13.90
N LEU A 76 -11.42 0.47 -12.98
CA LEU A 76 -12.71 1.12 -13.21
C LEU A 76 -12.54 2.59 -13.56
N GLU A 77 -11.78 3.31 -12.74
CA GLU A 77 -11.65 4.74 -12.93
C GLU A 77 -10.37 5.31 -12.36
N GLN A 78 -9.95 6.41 -12.98
CA GLN A 78 -8.86 7.25 -12.51
C GLN A 78 -9.39 8.67 -12.35
N ARG A 79 -9.12 9.27 -11.20
CA ARG A 79 -9.49 10.64 -10.87
C ARG A 79 -8.23 11.45 -10.66
N ARG A 80 -8.14 12.57 -11.38
CA ARG A 80 -7.07 13.54 -11.20
C ARG A 80 -7.56 14.67 -10.31
N ILE A 81 -6.90 14.84 -9.17
CA ILE A 81 -7.07 16.02 -8.32
C ILE A 81 -6.07 17.06 -8.80
N LEU A 82 -6.58 18.24 -9.16
CA LEU A 82 -5.75 19.36 -9.59
C LEU A 82 -5.24 20.14 -8.38
N GLU A 83 -4.14 20.85 -8.55
CA GLU A 83 -3.62 21.76 -7.53
C GLU A 83 -4.70 22.80 -7.17
N ASP A 84 -4.90 23.04 -5.88
CA ASP A 84 -5.86 23.99 -5.31
C ASP A 84 -7.35 23.69 -5.58
N SER A 85 -7.68 22.57 -6.22
CA SER A 85 -9.07 22.14 -6.42
C SER A 85 -9.75 21.77 -5.10
N THR A 86 -11.08 21.96 -5.06
CA THR A 86 -11.96 21.62 -3.93
C THR A 86 -13.00 20.59 -4.39
N GLY A 87 -13.83 20.08 -3.46
CA GLY A 87 -14.87 19.09 -3.73
C GLY A 87 -14.42 17.63 -3.50
N HIS A 88 -13.18 17.44 -3.03
CA HIS A 88 -12.53 16.13 -2.89
C HIS A 88 -12.52 15.65 -1.43
N SER A 89 -13.69 15.64 -0.78
CA SER A 89 -13.83 15.01 0.54
C SER A 89 -13.60 13.50 0.45
N TYR A 90 -13.24 12.85 1.55
CA TYR A 90 -13.17 11.38 1.56
C TYR A 90 -14.50 10.73 1.20
N GLU A 91 -15.63 11.34 1.56
CA GLU A 91 -16.94 10.88 1.14
C GLU A 91 -17.06 10.84 -0.39
N SER A 92 -16.68 11.92 -1.09
CA SER A 92 -16.77 11.94 -2.56
C SER A 92 -15.78 10.99 -3.23
N ILE A 93 -14.59 10.80 -2.65
CA ILE A 93 -13.55 9.91 -3.17
C ILE A 93 -13.97 8.44 -3.00
N PHE A 94 -14.36 8.05 -1.79
CA PHE A 94 -14.57 6.64 -1.43
C PHE A 94 -16.02 6.18 -1.52
N ALA A 95 -16.98 7.04 -1.88
CA ALA A 95 -18.41 6.70 -1.94
C ALA A 95 -18.71 5.32 -2.57
N LYS A 96 -18.05 4.98 -3.69
CA LYS A 96 -18.25 3.70 -4.40
C LYS A 96 -17.71 2.48 -3.65
N CYS A 97 -16.75 2.69 -2.76
CA CYS A 97 -16.07 1.63 -1.99
C CYS A 97 -16.82 1.25 -0.70
N LEU A 98 -17.75 2.10 -0.25
CA LEU A 98 -18.48 1.95 0.99
C LEU A 98 -19.81 1.25 0.73
N ASP A 99 -20.03 0.11 1.40
CA ASP A 99 -21.29 -0.63 1.34
C ASP A 99 -21.58 -1.35 2.66
N ASP A 100 -22.78 -1.92 2.76
CA ASP A 100 -23.21 -2.67 3.95
C ASP A 100 -22.49 -4.01 4.13
N LYS A 101 -21.73 -4.45 3.11
CA LYS A 101 -21.00 -5.72 3.15
C LYS A 101 -19.61 -5.55 3.78
N LEU A 102 -19.04 -4.35 3.72
CA LEU A 102 -17.71 -4.01 4.22
C LEU A 102 -17.57 -4.31 5.71
N THR A 103 -16.57 -5.12 6.07
CA THR A 103 -16.25 -5.44 7.48
C THR A 103 -14.79 -5.18 7.83
N GLU A 104 -13.94 -4.92 6.85
CA GLU A 104 -12.52 -4.68 7.05
C GLU A 104 -11.96 -3.76 5.97
N VAL A 105 -11.09 -2.84 6.38
CA VAL A 105 -10.34 -1.95 5.51
C VAL A 105 -8.89 -1.96 5.94
N ALA A 106 -8.00 -2.30 5.03
CA ALA A 106 -6.55 -2.23 5.24
C ALA A 106 -6.02 -0.97 4.56
N VAL A 107 -5.28 -0.14 5.31
CA VAL A 107 -4.64 1.08 4.82
C VAL A 107 -3.14 0.90 4.88
N GLU A 108 -2.49 0.91 3.73
CA GLU A 108 -1.03 0.96 3.61
C GLU A 108 -0.61 2.40 3.39
N GLU A 109 -0.02 3.01 4.42
CA GLU A 109 0.49 4.38 4.40
C GLU A 109 1.91 4.41 4.99
N PRO A 110 2.95 4.59 4.16
CA PRO A 110 4.34 4.45 4.60
C PRO A 110 4.82 5.60 5.52
N TRP A 111 4.16 6.76 5.51
CA TRP A 111 4.65 7.95 6.20
C TRP A 111 3.57 8.64 7.03
N LEU A 112 3.21 8.05 8.18
CA LEU A 112 2.34 8.67 9.20
C LEU A 112 3.17 9.29 10.34
N SER A 113 3.87 10.40 10.06
CA SER A 113 4.76 11.05 11.04
C SER A 113 4.17 12.32 11.66
N SER A 114 3.27 12.99 10.94
CA SER A 114 2.77 14.31 11.30
C SER A 114 1.36 14.28 11.86
N PHE A 115 1.06 15.17 12.80
CA PHE A 115 -0.25 15.26 13.46
C PHE A 115 -1.42 15.36 12.46
N HIS A 116 -1.30 16.17 11.41
CA HIS A 116 -2.35 16.33 10.41
C HIS A 116 -2.63 15.04 9.62
N GLN A 117 -1.63 14.17 9.43
CA GLN A 117 -1.80 12.88 8.77
C GLN A 117 -2.60 11.92 9.66
N ILE A 118 -2.34 11.95 10.97
CA ILE A 118 -3.14 11.19 11.94
C ILE A 118 -4.60 11.68 11.95
N VAL A 119 -4.82 12.99 11.93
CA VAL A 119 -6.17 13.57 11.82
C VAL A 119 -6.89 13.12 10.55
N ASN A 120 -6.17 13.03 9.43
CA ASN A 120 -6.69 12.53 8.17
C ASN A 120 -7.11 11.05 8.27
N VAL A 121 -6.30 10.20 8.90
CA VAL A 121 -6.68 8.81 9.19
C VAL A 121 -7.92 8.73 10.07
N VAL A 122 -8.00 9.53 11.13
CA VAL A 122 -9.19 9.57 12.01
C VAL A 122 -10.44 9.96 11.23
N LYS A 123 -10.38 11.01 10.39
CA LYS A 123 -11.50 11.42 9.53
C LYS A 123 -11.92 10.33 8.55
N PHE A 124 -10.96 9.57 8.02
CA PHE A 124 -11.26 8.42 7.18
C PHE A 124 -11.97 7.32 7.99
N CYS A 125 -11.51 7.00 9.19
CA CYS A 125 -12.21 6.06 10.08
C CYS A 125 -13.63 6.52 10.43
N GLU A 126 -13.84 7.81 10.70
CA GLU A 126 -15.17 8.39 10.94
C GLU A 126 -16.11 8.17 9.75
N LEU A 127 -15.61 8.36 8.52
CA LEU A 127 -16.36 8.07 7.30
C LEU A 127 -16.77 6.60 7.20
N LEU A 128 -15.85 5.68 7.47
CA LEU A 128 -16.10 4.24 7.44
C LEU A 128 -17.20 3.85 8.43
N VAL A 129 -17.08 4.29 9.68
CA VAL A 129 -18.06 4.02 10.74
C VAL A 129 -19.41 4.63 10.38
N ARG A 130 -19.44 5.85 9.83
CA ARG A 130 -20.70 6.50 9.46
C ARG A 130 -21.46 5.73 8.37
N ASN A 131 -20.76 5.22 7.36
CA ASN A 131 -21.38 4.67 6.16
C ASN A 131 -21.48 3.14 6.14
N CYS A 132 -20.74 2.42 6.98
CA CYS A 132 -20.69 0.96 6.95
C CYS A 132 -21.27 0.38 8.25
N PRO A 133 -22.53 -0.11 8.26
CA PRO A 133 -23.18 -0.65 9.46
C PRO A 133 -22.40 -1.74 10.19
N LYS A 134 -21.68 -2.59 9.48
CA LYS A 134 -20.92 -3.69 10.09
C LYS A 134 -19.63 -3.24 10.75
N LEU A 135 -19.10 -2.07 10.38
CA LEU A 135 -17.97 -1.42 11.07
C LEU A 135 -18.45 -0.60 12.28
N ARG A 136 -19.75 -0.36 12.45
CA ARG A 136 -20.25 0.41 13.58
C ARG A 136 -20.22 -0.41 14.87
N PRO A 137 -19.70 0.16 15.97
CA PRO A 137 -19.88 -0.45 17.28
C PRO A 137 -21.36 -0.41 17.67
N LYS A 138 -21.89 -1.54 18.17
CA LYS A 138 -23.30 -1.67 18.58
C LYS A 138 -23.63 -0.86 19.85
N SER A 139 -22.62 -0.41 20.59
CA SER A 139 -22.72 0.42 21.78
C SER A 139 -21.40 1.18 21.97
N LEU A 140 -21.45 2.39 22.55
CA LEU A 140 -20.26 3.19 22.91
C LEU A 140 -19.30 2.46 23.87
N ARG A 141 -19.76 1.40 24.53
CA ARG A 141 -18.94 0.55 25.42
C ARG A 141 -18.26 -0.62 24.71
N THR A 142 -18.78 -1.04 23.57
CA THR A 142 -18.24 -2.18 22.79
C THR A 142 -17.21 -1.69 21.79
N LYS A 143 -15.95 -2.14 21.97
CA LYS A 143 -14.90 -2.02 20.96
C LYS A 143 -15.16 -3.08 19.89
N ASN A 144 -15.72 -2.67 18.75
CA ASN A 144 -15.99 -3.54 17.60
C ASN A 144 -15.10 -3.22 16.39
N ILE A 145 -14.15 -2.30 16.58
CA ILE A 145 -13.20 -1.86 15.56
C ILE A 145 -11.82 -2.05 16.18
N ASP A 146 -11.07 -3.00 15.63
CA ASP A 146 -9.66 -3.18 15.96
C ASP A 146 -8.83 -2.44 14.92
N LEU A 147 -8.08 -1.44 15.37
CA LEU A 147 -7.09 -0.78 14.53
C LEU A 147 -5.75 -1.49 14.73
N ALA A 148 -5.41 -2.37 13.80
CA ALA A 148 -4.09 -3.00 13.74
C ALA A 148 -3.15 -2.10 12.92
N VAL A 149 -2.14 -1.52 13.58
CA VAL A 149 -1.10 -0.72 12.93
C VAL A 149 0.18 -1.54 12.88
N ASN A 150 0.62 -1.86 11.66
CA ASN A 150 1.88 -2.54 11.41
C ASN A 150 2.85 -1.55 10.75
N PHE A 151 4.04 -1.42 11.32
CA PHE A 151 5.11 -0.60 10.75
C PHE A 151 6.06 -1.49 9.96
N GLU A 152 6.28 -1.16 8.70
CA GLU A 152 7.17 -1.87 7.80
C GLU A 152 8.05 -0.85 7.07
N GLU A 153 9.38 -1.00 7.18
CA GLU A 153 10.36 0.00 6.73
C GLU A 153 10.42 0.18 5.21
N ASN A 154 10.01 -0.84 4.44
CA ASN A 154 10.11 -0.87 2.97
C ASN A 154 8.76 -0.68 2.27
N MET A 155 7.77 -0.07 2.93
CA MET A 155 6.52 0.27 2.25
C MET A 155 6.68 1.52 1.40
N HIS A 156 6.27 1.42 0.14
CA HIS A 156 6.27 2.53 -0.80
C HIS A 156 4.89 2.79 -1.42
N ASP A 157 4.06 1.75 -1.44
CA ASP A 157 2.73 1.81 -2.01
C ASP A 157 1.77 2.49 -1.04
N ARG A 158 0.96 3.39 -1.59
CA ARG A 158 -0.13 4.08 -0.89
C ARG A 158 -1.43 3.51 -1.41
N GLU A 159 -1.91 2.51 -0.70
CA GLU A 159 -2.99 1.65 -1.13
C GLU A 159 -4.00 1.45 0.01
N ILE A 160 -5.28 1.48 -0.34
CA ILE A 160 -6.37 1.15 0.56
C ILE A 160 -7.14 -0.03 -0.03
N ARG A 161 -7.21 -1.12 0.72
CA ARG A 161 -7.91 -2.35 0.37
C ARG A 161 -9.17 -2.48 1.20
N PHE A 162 -10.28 -2.71 0.53
CA PHE A 162 -11.58 -2.96 1.14
C PHE A 162 -11.92 -4.43 0.93
N ASN A 163 -12.37 -5.12 1.99
CA ASN A 163 -12.62 -6.55 1.92
C ASN A 163 -13.88 -6.95 1.11
N ASN A 164 -14.61 -5.96 0.59
CA ASN A 164 -15.64 -6.14 -0.43
C ASN A 164 -15.07 -6.08 -1.86
N GLY A 165 -13.74 -6.13 -2.03
CA GLY A 165 -13.06 -6.20 -3.31
C GLY A 165 -12.76 -4.84 -3.95
N TRP A 166 -12.85 -3.73 -3.22
CA TRP A 166 -12.36 -2.44 -3.75
C TRP A 166 -10.90 -2.22 -3.40
N LEU A 167 -10.17 -1.64 -4.35
CA LEU A 167 -8.77 -1.26 -4.23
C LEU A 167 -8.62 0.20 -4.65
N VAL A 168 -8.01 1.02 -3.82
CA VAL A 168 -7.76 2.43 -4.15
C VAL A 168 -6.28 2.74 -3.97
N LYS A 169 -5.63 3.14 -5.07
CA LYS A 169 -4.26 3.62 -5.06
C LYS A 169 -4.25 5.14 -5.12
N MET A 170 -3.46 5.76 -4.25
CA MET A 170 -3.43 7.22 -4.13
C MET A 170 -2.00 7.73 -4.16
N GLY A 171 -1.68 8.62 -5.12
CA GLY A 171 -0.34 9.18 -5.28
C GLY A 171 0.15 10.06 -4.11
N ARG A 172 -0.71 10.34 -3.12
CA ARG A 172 -0.38 11.03 -1.87
C ARG A 172 -0.94 10.36 -0.62
N GLY A 173 -1.55 9.18 -0.77
CA GLY A 173 -2.26 8.52 0.33
C GLY A 173 -3.42 9.38 0.84
N LEU A 174 -3.64 9.40 2.15
CA LEU A 174 -4.69 10.23 2.76
C LEU A 174 -4.29 11.71 2.90
N ASP A 175 -3.02 12.09 2.70
CA ASP A 175 -2.52 13.48 2.80
C ASP A 175 -2.68 14.28 1.48
N ILE A 176 -3.92 14.40 1.01
CA ILE A 176 -4.26 15.15 -0.22
C ILE A 176 -4.61 16.62 0.03
N TYR A 177 -4.78 17.05 1.28
CA TYR A 177 -5.30 18.38 1.60
C TYR A 177 -4.19 19.40 1.90
N LYS A 178 -4.40 20.66 1.52
CA LYS A 178 -3.53 21.77 1.91
C LYS A 178 -3.86 22.30 3.31
N ASN A 179 -2.87 22.93 3.93
CA ASN A 179 -3.11 23.66 5.16
C ASN A 179 -3.96 24.91 4.87
N VAL A 180 -4.83 25.28 5.80
CA VAL A 180 -5.71 26.44 5.73
C VAL A 180 -5.66 27.17 7.07
N ASP A 181 -6.00 28.46 7.08
CA ASP A 181 -6.08 29.23 8.31
C ASP A 181 -7.09 28.63 9.30
N LYS A 182 -6.90 28.90 10.61
CA LYS A 182 -7.70 28.27 11.68
C LYS A 182 -9.20 28.57 11.61
N PHE A 183 -9.59 29.64 10.94
CA PHE A 183 -10.97 30.14 10.89
C PHE A 183 -11.45 30.41 9.45
N SER A 184 -10.83 29.78 8.45
CA SER A 184 -11.27 29.92 7.06
C SER A 184 -12.27 28.84 6.65
N LEU A 185 -12.93 29.04 5.51
CA LEU A 185 -13.70 27.98 4.90
C LEU A 185 -12.76 26.83 4.51
N GLY A 186 -13.19 25.60 4.81
CA GLY A 186 -12.36 24.41 4.64
C GLY A 186 -11.60 23.99 5.90
N SER A 187 -11.61 24.73 7.02
CA SER A 187 -10.92 24.31 8.26
C SER A 187 -11.53 23.05 8.91
N TYR A 188 -12.81 22.76 8.65
CA TYR A 188 -13.51 21.60 9.20
C TYR A 188 -14.09 20.69 8.12
N ASP A 189 -14.79 21.29 7.15
CA ASP A 189 -15.34 20.59 5.99
C ASP A 189 -14.29 20.46 4.89
N TYR A 190 -13.81 19.23 4.69
CA TYR A 190 -12.77 18.93 3.72
C TYR A 190 -13.28 18.96 2.27
N HIS A 191 -14.60 18.99 2.07
CA HIS A 191 -15.17 19.24 0.75
C HIS A 191 -14.83 20.65 0.25
N LEU A 192 -14.68 21.62 1.17
CA LEU A 192 -14.34 23.00 0.84
C LEU A 192 -12.83 23.27 0.88
N ARG A 193 -12.01 22.28 1.25
CA ARG A 193 -10.57 22.46 1.45
C ARG A 193 -9.79 22.31 0.14
N PRO A 194 -8.89 23.26 -0.19
CA PRO A 194 -8.00 23.11 -1.34
C PRO A 194 -7.10 21.88 -1.22
N CYS A 195 -6.89 21.19 -2.33
CA CYS A 195 -6.11 19.96 -2.39
C CYS A 195 -4.74 20.14 -3.06
N LYS A 196 -3.81 19.26 -2.74
CA LYS A 196 -2.54 19.05 -3.42
C LYS A 196 -2.80 18.19 -4.66
N ALA A 197 -2.15 18.48 -5.79
CA ALA A 197 -2.31 17.70 -7.00
C ALA A 197 -1.94 16.22 -6.76
N THR A 198 -2.81 15.32 -7.19
CA THR A 198 -2.58 13.88 -7.05
C THR A 198 -3.42 13.07 -8.03
N LEU A 199 -3.07 11.79 -8.15
CA LEU A 199 -3.82 10.81 -8.90
C LEU A 199 -4.43 9.79 -7.95
N ILE A 200 -5.69 9.46 -8.18
CA ILE A 200 -6.41 8.41 -7.47
C ILE A 200 -6.85 7.40 -8.52
N GLU A 201 -6.50 6.14 -8.32
CA GLU A 201 -6.90 5.04 -9.20
C GLU A 201 -7.75 4.07 -8.37
N ILE A 202 -8.93 3.73 -8.90
CA ILE A 202 -9.91 2.88 -8.24
C ILE A 202 -10.10 1.63 -9.08
N PHE A 203 -9.90 0.49 -8.44
CA PHE A 203 -10.01 -0.83 -9.04
C PHE A 203 -11.01 -1.70 -8.27
N LYS A 204 -11.57 -2.70 -8.94
CA LYS A 204 -12.38 -3.75 -8.33
C LYS A 204 -11.67 -5.08 -8.55
N THR A 205 -11.50 -5.86 -7.50
CA THR A 205 -10.97 -7.22 -7.61
C THR A 205 -11.99 -8.11 -8.29
N ILE A 206 -11.53 -8.96 -9.21
CA ILE A 206 -12.36 -9.93 -9.96
C ILE A 206 -12.43 -11.26 -9.20
N ASP A 207 -12.23 -11.25 -7.88
CA ASP A 207 -12.26 -12.48 -7.12
C ASP A 207 -13.69 -13.04 -7.12
N ASN A 208 -13.85 -14.16 -7.82
CA ASN A 208 -15.06 -14.97 -7.85
C ASN A 208 -15.52 -15.17 -6.40
N PRO A 209 -16.73 -14.73 -6.02
CA PRO A 209 -17.24 -15.04 -4.70
C PRO A 209 -17.24 -16.56 -4.56
N SER A 210 -16.52 -17.04 -3.53
CA SER A 210 -16.66 -18.39 -3.02
C SER A 210 -18.11 -18.64 -2.60
#